data_AF-M2SS26-F1
#
_entry.id   AF-M2SS26-F1
#
_cell.length_a   1.000
_cell.length_b   1.000
_cell.length_c   1.000
_cell.angle_alpha   90.00
_cell.angle_beta   90.00
_cell.angle_gamma   90.00
#
_symmetry.space_group_name_H-M   'P 1'
#
loop_
_entity.id
_entity.type
_entity.pdbx_description
1 polymer ?
#
loop_
_entity_poly.entity_id
_entity_poly.type
_entity_poly.pdbx_seq_one_letter_code
_entity_poly.pdbx_strand_id
1 'polypeptide(L)'
;MPSAKFDEVYKKVSAMGEKLKAAGKQGPSNDEQLQLYAYAKIANGTDFSAAKKPGMFDLTGKAKYNKWKDEVEAGTTPEKAEEEYIKLGEELVAKYDN
;
A
#
# COMPACT_ATOMS: atom_id res chain seq x y z
N MET A 1 -3.98 15.62 -2.70
CA MET A 1 -4.88 14.51 -3.07
C MET A 1 -4.21 13.79 -4.23
N PRO A 2 -4.22 12.45 -4.26
CA PRO A 2 -3.60 11.67 -5.33
C PRO A 2 -4.26 11.95 -6.70
N SER A 3 -3.61 11.56 -7.79
CA SER A 3 -4.21 11.65 -9.13
C SER A 3 -5.38 10.69 -9.34
N ALA A 4 -6.17 10.96 -10.39
CA ALA A 4 -7.23 10.05 -10.84
C ALA A 4 -6.68 8.65 -11.20
N LYS A 5 -5.43 8.56 -11.69
CA LYS A 5 -4.81 7.28 -12.03
C LYS A 5 -4.53 6.47 -10.76
N PHE A 6 -4.07 7.12 -9.69
CA PHE A 6 -3.90 6.47 -8.40
C PHE A 6 -5.23 5.89 -7.90
N ASP A 7 -6.31 6.68 -7.93
CA ASP A 7 -7.63 6.22 -7.47
C ASP A 7 -8.15 5.03 -8.29
N GLU A 8 -7.91 5.02 -9.60
CA GLU A 8 -8.26 3.92 -10.48
C GLU A 8 -7.49 2.64 -10.11
N VAL A 9 -6.15 2.73 -9.99
CA VAL A 9 -5.31 1.58 -9.63
C VAL A 9 -5.63 1.11 -8.21
N TYR A 10 -5.89 2.01 -7.28
CA TYR A 10 -6.30 1.67 -5.91
C TYR A 10 -7.58 0.82 -5.91
N LYS A 11 -8.58 1.21 -6.70
CA LYS A 11 -9.82 0.43 -6.85
C LYS A 11 -9.56 -0.94 -7.47
N LYS A 12 -8.71 -1.03 -8.50
CA LYS A 12 -8.35 -2.31 -9.13
C LYS A 12 -7.64 -3.25 -8.15
N VAL A 13 -6.66 -2.74 -7.41
CA VAL A 13 -5.94 -3.51 -6.37
C VAL A 13 -6.89 -4.00 -5.28
N SER A 14 -7.80 -3.14 -4.82
CA SER A 14 -8.80 -3.52 -3.82
C SER A 14 -9.75 -4.61 -4.35
N ALA A 15 -10.28 -4.45 -5.56
CA ALA A 15 -11.18 -5.42 -6.19
C ALA A 15 -10.47 -6.77 -6.44
N MET A 16 -9.22 -6.74 -6.89
CA MET A 16 -8.38 -7.93 -7.04
C MET A 16 -8.21 -8.65 -5.69
N GLY A 17 -7.91 -7.92 -4.61
CA GLY A 17 -7.80 -8.49 -3.27
C GLY A 17 -9.11 -9.15 -2.78
N GLU A 18 -10.25 -8.52 -3.03
CA GLU A 18 -11.57 -9.08 -2.71
C GLU A 18 -11.86 -10.35 -3.53
N LYS A 19 -11.58 -10.34 -4.84
CA LYS A 19 -11.76 -11.49 -5.74
C LYS A 19 -10.90 -12.67 -5.30
N LEU A 20 -9.63 -12.45 -4.96
CA LEU A 20 -8.73 -13.50 -4.49
C LEU A 20 -9.21 -14.10 -3.17
N LYS A 21 -9.63 -13.25 -2.22
CA LYS A 21 -10.18 -13.69 -0.94
C LYS A 21 -11.45 -14.52 -1.13
N ALA A 22 -12.38 -14.07 -1.99
CA ALA A 22 -13.61 -14.80 -2.29
C ALA A 22 -13.33 -16.14 -2.98
N ALA A 23 -12.30 -16.20 -3.82
CA ALA A 23 -11.86 -17.42 -4.51
C ALA A 23 -10.95 -18.33 -3.67
N GLY A 24 -10.57 -17.95 -2.45
CA GLY A 24 -9.60 -18.67 -1.63
C GLY A 24 -8.20 -18.76 -2.26
N LYS A 25 -7.88 -17.87 -3.21
CA LYS A 25 -6.59 -17.81 -3.90
C LYS A 25 -5.58 -17.02 -3.07
N GLN A 26 -4.31 -17.39 -3.19
CA GLN A 26 -3.23 -16.61 -2.57
C GLN A 26 -3.10 -15.24 -3.24
N GLY A 27 -3.02 -14.20 -2.41
CA GLY A 27 -2.83 -12.82 -2.84
C GLY A 27 -1.37 -12.39 -2.97
N PRO A 28 -1.15 -11.07 -3.15
CA PRO A 28 0.17 -10.46 -3.02
C PRO A 28 0.85 -10.89 -1.71
N SER A 29 2.17 -11.04 -1.76
CA SER A 29 3.02 -11.28 -0.61
C SER A 29 2.89 -10.17 0.45
N ASN A 30 3.30 -10.47 1.68
CA ASN A 30 3.25 -9.49 2.76
C ASN A 30 4.04 -8.22 2.42
N ASP A 31 5.20 -8.35 1.79
CA ASP A 31 6.04 -7.20 1.42
C ASP A 31 5.36 -6.32 0.36
N GLU A 32 4.76 -6.92 -0.68
CA GLU A 32 3.98 -6.22 -1.70
C GLU A 32 2.80 -5.45 -1.06
N GLN A 33 2.09 -6.07 -0.10
CA GLN A 33 0.99 -5.42 0.63
C GLN A 33 1.47 -4.26 1.51
N LEU A 34 2.61 -4.43 2.18
CA LEU A 34 3.21 -3.41 3.05
C LEU A 34 3.72 -2.22 2.22
N GLN A 35 4.29 -2.45 1.04
CA GLN A 35 4.69 -1.40 0.11
C GLN A 35 3.49 -0.59 -0.39
N LEU A 36 2.45 -1.26 -0.88
CA LEU A 36 1.21 -0.60 -1.28
C LEU A 36 0.63 0.26 -0.13
N TYR A 37 0.64 -0.26 1.09
CA TYR A 37 0.19 0.49 2.28
C TYR A 37 1.02 1.76 2.49
N ALA A 38 2.36 1.65 2.54
CA ALA A 38 3.23 2.79 2.78
C ALA A 38 3.06 3.88 1.71
N TYR A 39 3.10 3.50 0.44
CA TYR A 39 2.92 4.43 -0.67
C TYR A 39 1.53 5.08 -0.65
N ALA A 40 0.46 4.33 -0.38
CA ALA A 40 -0.87 4.90 -0.26
C ALA A 40 -0.96 5.92 0.88
N LYS A 41 -0.32 5.68 2.03
CA LYS A 41 -0.34 6.63 3.15
C LYS A 41 0.38 7.94 2.80
N ILE A 42 1.52 7.85 2.13
CA ILE A 42 2.34 9.00 1.73
C ILE A 42 1.66 9.78 0.58
N ALA A 43 1.17 9.10 -0.45
CA ALA A 43 0.48 9.72 -1.58
C ALA A 43 -0.80 10.47 -1.14
N ASN A 44 -1.51 9.95 -0.14
CA ASN A 44 -2.66 10.63 0.47
C ASN A 44 -2.26 11.83 1.36
N GLY A 45 -0.98 12.12 1.53
CA GLY A 45 -0.49 13.19 2.40
C GLY A 45 -0.78 12.94 3.88
N THR A 46 -0.86 11.67 4.31
CA THR A 46 -1.02 11.38 5.73
C THR A 46 0.25 11.81 6.47
N ASP A 47 0.09 12.64 7.51
CA ASP A 47 1.20 12.97 8.39
C ASP A 47 1.63 11.76 9.23
N PHE A 48 2.88 11.32 9.03
CA PHE A 48 3.48 10.25 9.81
C PHE A 48 3.71 10.64 11.27
N SER A 49 3.93 11.91 11.58
CA SER A 49 4.17 12.38 12.95
C SER A 49 2.96 12.18 13.86
N ALA A 50 1.75 12.23 13.27
CA ALA A 50 0.48 11.94 13.94
C ALA A 50 0.15 10.44 13.99
N ALA A 51 0.97 9.57 13.39
CA ALA A 51 0.72 8.13 13.37
C ALA A 51 0.91 7.53 14.77
N LYS A 52 -0.14 6.87 15.28
CA LYS A 52 -0.06 6.15 16.55
C LYS A 52 0.87 4.95 16.41
N LYS A 53 1.86 4.87 17.30
CA LYS A 53 2.76 3.72 17.39
C LYS A 53 1.95 2.46 17.78
N PRO A 54 2.05 1.37 17.00
CA PRO A 54 1.39 0.11 17.32
C PRO A 54 1.86 -0.46 18.67
N GLY A 55 0.97 -1.16 19.36
CA GLY A 55 1.28 -1.87 20.61
C GLY A 55 2.24 -3.04 20.39
N MET A 56 2.92 -3.50 21.45
CA MET A 56 3.93 -4.58 21.37
C MET A 56 3.41 -5.87 20.75
N PHE A 57 2.13 -6.19 20.94
CA PHE A 57 1.49 -7.41 20.43
C PHE A 57 0.84 -7.24 19.05
N ASP A 58 0.78 -6.02 18.50
CA ASP A 58 0.23 -5.76 17.17
C ASP A 58 1.33 -5.90 16.11
N LEU A 59 1.67 -7.14 15.78
CA LEU A 59 2.73 -7.46 14.81
C LEU A 59 2.42 -6.88 13.41
N THR A 60 1.15 -6.95 12.99
CA THR A 60 0.68 -6.45 11.69
C THR A 60 0.74 -4.92 11.63
N GLY A 61 0.21 -4.24 12.65
CA GLY A 61 0.30 -2.79 12.75
C GLY A 61 1.75 -2.34 12.82
N LYS A 62 2.61 -3.04 13.56
CA LYS A 62 4.06 -2.76 13.64
C LYS A 62 4.72 -2.88 12.27
N ALA A 63 4.43 -3.92 11.48
CA ALA A 63 4.98 -4.08 10.14
C ALA A 63 4.54 -2.93 9.21
N LYS A 64 3.26 -2.57 9.23
CA LYS A 64 2.71 -1.43 8.47
C LYS A 64 3.35 -0.09 8.87
N TYR A 65 3.45 0.16 10.17
CA TYR A 65 4.06 1.36 10.72
C TYR A 65 5.54 1.46 10.35
N ASN A 66 6.29 0.37 10.50
CA ASN A 66 7.71 0.33 10.14
C ASN A 66 7.90 0.57 8.65
N LYS A 67 7.16 -0.13 7.77
CA LYS A 67 7.31 0.08 6.33
C LYS A 67 6.96 1.51 5.91
N TRP A 68 5.92 2.10 6.50
CA TRP A 68 5.59 3.51 6.26
C TRP A 68 6.68 4.45 6.78
N LYS A 69 7.24 4.18 7.97
CA LYS A 69 8.37 4.92 8.54
C LYS A 69 9.58 4.88 7.61
N ASP A 70 9.94 3.71 7.11
CA ASP A 70 11.10 3.51 6.24
C ASP A 70 10.99 4.35 4.97
N GLU A 71 9.81 4.39 4.33
CA GLU A 71 9.58 5.23 3.12
C GLU A 71 9.61 6.73 3.44
N VAL A 72 9.10 7.15 4.61
CA VAL A 72 9.17 8.55 5.05
C VAL A 72 10.62 8.96 5.34
N GLU A 73 11.39 8.10 6.01
CA GLU A 73 12.81 8.33 6.32
C GLU A 73 13.70 8.28 5.07
N ALA A 74 13.29 7.51 4.05
CA ALA A 74 13.91 7.52 2.72
C ALA A 74 13.63 8.82 1.94
N GLY A 75 12.74 9.68 2.44
CA GLY A 75 12.41 10.95 1.79
C GLY A 75 11.43 10.81 0.62
N THR A 76 10.64 9.73 0.58
CA THR A 76 9.63 9.51 -0.46
C THR A 76 8.58 10.63 -0.42
N THR A 77 8.46 11.40 -1.51
CA THR A 77 7.47 12.47 -1.64
C THR A 77 6.09 11.90 -1.97
N PRO A 78 4.99 12.66 -1.77
CA PRO A 78 3.66 12.25 -2.21
C PRO A 78 3.59 11.89 -3.69
N GLU A 79 4.23 12.66 -4.58
CA GLU A 79 4.24 12.34 -6.01
C GLU A 79 4.99 11.03 -6.28
N LYS A 80 6.15 10.83 -5.64
CA LYS A 80 6.93 9.62 -5.83
C LYS A 80 6.22 8.37 -5.30
N ALA A 81 5.60 8.48 -4.13
CA ALA A 81 4.78 7.43 -3.57
C ALA A 81 3.61 7.07 -4.50
N GLU A 82 2.99 8.07 -5.11
CA GLU A 82 1.91 7.85 -6.06
C GLU A 82 2.38 7.06 -7.29
N GLU A 83 3.50 7.47 -7.90
CA GLU A 83 4.09 6.77 -9.06
C GLU A 83 4.43 5.31 -8.74
N GLU A 84 5.08 5.07 -7.60
CA GLU A 84 5.46 3.72 -7.16
C GLU A 84 4.22 2.87 -6.81
N TYR A 85 3.18 3.47 -6.22
CA TYR A 85 1.92 2.78 -5.98
C TYR A 85 1.25 2.37 -7.29
N ILE A 86 1.16 3.27 -8.26
CA ILE A 86 0.56 3.00 -9.57
C ILE A 86 1.31 1.85 -10.24
N LYS A 87 2.64 1.92 -10.28
CA LYS A 87 3.49 0.90 -10.90
C LYS A 87 3.29 -0.46 -10.24
N LEU A 88 3.46 -0.54 -8.91
CA LEU A 88 3.31 -1.79 -8.17
C LEU A 88 1.87 -2.32 -8.26
N GLY A 89 0.87 -1.45 -8.15
CA GLY A 89 -0.53 -1.83 -8.23
C GLY A 89 -0.91 -2.42 -9.58
N GLU A 90 -0.44 -1.84 -10.69
CA GLU A 90 -0.64 -2.38 -12.04
C GLU A 90 0.05 -3.75 -12.20
N GLU A 91 1.29 -3.90 -11.73
CA GLU A 91 2.02 -5.17 -11.76
C GLU A 91 1.29 -6.28 -10.98
N LEU A 92 0.79 -5.96 -9.78
CA LEU A 92 0.06 -6.92 -8.95
C LEU A 92 -1.30 -7.29 -9.54
N VAL A 93 -2.03 -6.32 -10.08
CA VAL A 93 -3.30 -6.61 -10.77
C VAL A 93 -3.04 -7.54 -11.97
N ALA A 94 -2.03 -7.26 -12.79
CA ALA A 94 -1.67 -8.12 -13.92
C ALA A 94 -1.27 -9.55 -13.49
N LYS A 95 -0.59 -9.68 -12.34
CA LYS A 95 -0.12 -10.97 -11.81
C LYS A 95 -1.24 -11.80 -11.18
N TYR A 96 -2.15 -11.16 -10.44
CA TYR A 96 -3.10 -11.84 -9.58
C TYR A 96 -4.56 -11.78 -10.05
N ASP A 97 -4.93 -10.81 -10.89
CA ASP A 97 -6.29 -10.67 -11.43
C ASP A 97 -6.50 -11.48 -12.72
N ASN A 98 -6.15 -12.77 -12.68
CA ASN A 98 -6.43 -13.75 -13.74
C ASN A 98 -7.63 -14.65 -13.38
#